data_AF-F3GL70-F1
#
_entry.id   AF-F3GL70-F1
#
_cell.length_a   1.000
_cell.length_b   1.000
_cell.length_c   1.000
_cell.angle_alpha   90.00
_cell.angle_beta   90.00
_cell.angle_gamma   90.00
#
_symmetry.space_group_name_H-M   'P 1'
#
loop_
_entity.id
_entity.type
_entity.pdbx_description
1 polymer ?
#
loop_
_entity_poly.entity_id
_entity_poly.type
_entity_poly.pdbx_seq_one_letter_code
_entity_poly.pdbx_strand_id
1 'polypeptide(L)'
;LKAAGLRLPAQQKAGSADDNLAFLEAHGQIVVKPLDGEQGQGVAVDLRTIDDVQSAIEQARQFDTRVILESFHEGLDLRIVVIGFQVVAAAIRRPAEIIGDGRHTIKQLIEAQSRRRAAATDGESRIPMDQETERTVREAGFDYADILPMDQRLAVRRAANLH
;
A
#
# COMPACT_ATOMS: atom_id res chain seq x y z
N LEU A 1 -17.94 -14.92 -6.04
CA LEU A 1 -16.63 -15.36 -5.50
C LEU A 1 -16.77 -16.24 -4.26
N LYS A 2 -17.40 -15.78 -3.17
CA LYS A 2 -17.64 -16.63 -1.98
C LYS A 2 -18.43 -17.90 -2.30
N ALA A 3 -19.48 -17.80 -3.12
CA ALA A 3 -20.26 -18.95 -3.60
C ALA A 3 -19.44 -19.94 -4.45
N ALA A 4 -18.29 -19.53 -4.97
CA ALA A 4 -17.36 -20.37 -5.71
C ALA A 4 -16.22 -20.93 -4.81
N GLY A 5 -16.34 -20.82 -3.49
CA GLY A 5 -15.36 -21.33 -2.52
C GLY A 5 -14.11 -20.47 -2.34
N LEU A 6 -14.06 -19.28 -2.94
CA LEU A 6 -12.92 -18.38 -2.80
C LEU A 6 -12.97 -17.64 -1.46
N ARG A 7 -11.83 -17.62 -0.77
CA ARG A 7 -11.63 -16.80 0.45
C ARG A 7 -11.55 -15.34 0.05
N LEU A 8 -12.33 -14.52 0.75
CA LEU A 8 -12.37 -13.08 0.57
C LEU A 8 -11.93 -12.42 1.88
N PRO A 9 -11.28 -11.24 1.83
CA PRO A 9 -11.05 -10.47 3.03
C PRO A 9 -12.39 -10.13 3.70
N ALA A 10 -12.39 -10.10 5.03
CA ALA A 10 -13.50 -9.50 5.77
C ALA A 10 -13.48 -8.00 5.48
N GLN A 11 -14.66 -7.38 5.39
CA GLN A 11 -14.78 -5.96 5.07
C GLN A 11 -15.94 -5.32 5.85
N GLN A 12 -15.77 -4.06 6.24
CA GLN A 12 -16.85 -3.23 6.78
C GLN A 12 -16.69 -1.77 6.34
N LYS A 13 -17.77 -0.99 6.38
CA LYS A 13 -17.66 0.46 6.21
C LYS A 13 -17.02 1.07 7.44
N ALA A 14 -16.20 2.10 7.26
CA ALA A 14 -15.70 2.91 8.37
C ALA A 14 -16.88 3.49 9.16
N GLY A 15 -16.93 3.18 10.44
CA GLY A 15 -18.02 3.54 11.35
C GLY A 15 -17.54 4.45 12.48
N SER A 16 -18.07 4.22 13.68
CA SER A 16 -17.58 4.88 14.89
C SER A 16 -16.15 4.41 15.24
N ALA A 17 -15.48 5.13 16.13
CA ALA A 17 -14.16 4.71 16.61
C ALA A 17 -14.18 3.32 17.24
N ASP A 18 -15.24 3.01 18.01
CA ASP A 18 -15.43 1.71 18.65
C ASP A 18 -15.67 0.60 17.61
N ASP A 19 -16.46 0.84 16.56
CA ASP A 19 -16.68 -0.14 15.48
C ASP A 19 -15.38 -0.45 14.72
N ASN A 20 -14.57 0.59 14.48
CA ASN A 20 -13.29 0.46 13.77
C ASN A 20 -12.27 -0.28 14.65
N LEU A 21 -12.25 0.02 15.95
CA LEU A 21 -11.41 -0.67 16.93
C LEU A 21 -11.78 -2.15 17.03
N ALA A 22 -13.06 -2.48 17.15
CA ALA A 22 -13.52 -3.86 17.23
C ALA A 22 -13.12 -4.67 15.99
N PHE A 23 -13.17 -4.06 14.80
CA PHE A 23 -12.72 -4.70 13.56
C PHE A 23 -11.20 -4.89 13.52
N LEU A 24 -10.43 -3.90 13.99
CA LEU A 24 -8.98 -4.02 14.13
C LEU A 24 -8.61 -5.15 15.11
N GLU A 25 -9.23 -5.20 16.28
CA GLU A 25 -8.98 -6.25 17.28
C GLU A 25 -9.34 -7.64 16.76
N ALA A 26 -10.43 -7.77 16.00
CA ALA A 26 -10.86 -9.04 15.43
C ALA A 26 -9.91 -9.60 14.36
N HIS A 27 -9.17 -8.74 13.66
CA HIS A 27 -8.34 -9.12 12.52
C HIS A 27 -6.83 -8.91 12.73
N GLY A 28 -6.44 -8.16 13.76
CA GLY A 28 -5.05 -7.84 14.11
C GLY A 28 -4.38 -6.81 13.20
N GLN A 29 -4.56 -6.95 11.88
CA GLN A 29 -4.03 -6.03 10.87
C GLN A 29 -5.13 -5.72 9.85
N ILE A 30 -5.28 -4.46 9.48
CA ILE A 30 -6.32 -4.03 8.54
C ILE A 30 -5.81 -3.08 7.46
N VAL A 31 -6.62 -2.92 6.44
CA VAL A 31 -6.46 -2.01 5.30
C VAL A 31 -7.57 -0.99 5.36
N VAL A 32 -7.26 0.28 5.13
CA VAL A 32 -8.24 1.36 4.94
C VAL A 32 -8.13 1.85 3.50
N LYS A 33 -9.28 1.98 2.82
CA LYS A 33 -9.31 2.51 1.46
C LYS A 33 -10.65 3.22 1.15
N PRO A 34 -10.65 4.21 0.25
CA PRO A 34 -11.90 4.70 -0.33
C PRO A 34 -12.61 3.56 -1.07
N LEU A 35 -13.94 3.57 -1.09
CA LEU A 35 -14.74 2.60 -1.82
C LEU A 35 -14.47 2.69 -3.32
N ASP A 36 -14.47 3.90 -3.86
CA ASP A 36 -14.06 4.18 -5.24
C ASP A 36 -12.73 4.96 -5.21
N GLY A 37 -11.65 4.36 -5.71
CA GLY A 37 -10.34 4.98 -5.78
C GLY A 37 -9.51 4.41 -6.92
N GLU A 38 -8.70 5.26 -7.54
CA GLU A 38 -7.79 4.87 -8.63
C GLU A 38 -6.34 4.86 -8.14
N GLN A 39 -5.49 4.06 -8.79
CA GLN A 39 -4.04 4.06 -8.58
C GLN A 39 -3.57 3.87 -7.12
N GLY A 40 -4.44 3.36 -6.24
CA GLY A 40 -4.15 3.21 -4.81
C GLY A 40 -4.16 4.52 -4.02
N GLN A 41 -4.80 5.58 -4.52
CA GLN A 41 -4.97 6.83 -3.79
C GLN A 41 -5.85 6.62 -2.55
N GLY A 42 -5.43 7.18 -1.41
CA GLY A 42 -6.13 7.02 -0.14
C GLY A 42 -6.11 5.60 0.44
N VAL A 43 -5.27 4.69 -0.09
CA VAL A 43 -5.12 3.34 0.42
C VAL A 43 -3.97 3.29 1.42
N ALA A 44 -4.27 2.84 2.64
CA ALA A 44 -3.29 2.52 3.66
C ALA A 44 -3.45 1.05 4.09
N VAL A 45 -2.36 0.31 4.18
CA VAL A 45 -2.38 -1.16 4.41
C VAL A 45 -1.54 -1.52 5.63
N ASP A 46 -1.70 -2.72 6.19
CA ASP A 46 -0.92 -3.16 7.37
C ASP A 46 -1.04 -2.17 8.54
N LEU A 47 -2.25 -1.70 8.82
CA LEU A 47 -2.56 -0.83 9.95
C LEU A 47 -2.78 -1.69 11.20
N ARG A 48 -2.11 -1.32 12.29
CA ARG A 48 -2.03 -2.13 13.52
C ARG A 48 -2.51 -1.41 14.77
N THR A 49 -2.66 -0.09 14.70
CA THR A 49 -3.12 0.72 15.83
C THR A 49 -4.37 1.49 15.43
N ILE A 50 -5.21 1.81 16.42
CA ILE A 50 -6.44 2.56 16.15
C ILE A 50 -6.14 3.98 15.66
N ASP A 51 -5.06 4.60 16.16
CA ASP A 51 -4.65 5.94 15.74
C ASP A 51 -4.27 5.97 14.26
N ASP A 52 -3.51 4.97 13.80
CA ASP A 52 -3.18 4.82 12.38
C ASP A 52 -4.43 4.59 11.52
N VAL A 53 -5.38 3.80 12.01
CA VAL A 53 -6.66 3.53 11.33
C VAL A 53 -7.48 4.81 11.18
N GLN A 54 -7.62 5.62 12.24
CA GLN A 54 -8.40 6.86 12.17
C GLN A 54 -7.73 7.88 11.24
N SER A 55 -6.39 8.03 11.33
CA SER A 55 -5.65 8.90 10.42
C SER A 55 -5.77 8.46 8.96
N ALA A 56 -5.74 7.15 8.70
CA ALA A 56 -5.94 6.61 7.35
C ALA A 56 -7.37 6.84 6.83
N ILE A 57 -8.39 6.76 7.69
CA ILE A 57 -9.78 7.04 7.31
C ILE A 57 -9.94 8.51 6.90
N GLU A 58 -9.35 9.44 7.66
CA GLU A 58 -9.38 10.87 7.34
C GLU A 58 -8.72 11.17 5.99
N GLN A 59 -7.59 10.53 5.69
CA GLN A 59 -6.93 10.65 4.39
C GLN A 59 -7.77 10.05 3.25
N ALA A 60 -8.31 8.84 3.45
CA ALA A 60 -9.14 8.18 2.45
C ALA A 60 -10.39 9.00 2.10
N ARG A 61 -10.96 9.72 3.08
CA ARG A 61 -12.11 10.63 2.88
C ARG A 61 -11.84 11.80 1.95
N GLN A 62 -10.58 12.16 1.70
CA GLN A 62 -10.22 13.18 0.72
C GLN A 62 -10.49 12.72 -0.71
N PHE A 63 -10.56 11.40 -0.94
CA PHE A 63 -10.79 10.79 -2.25
C PHE A 63 -12.23 10.28 -2.41
N ASP A 64 -12.81 9.69 -1.36
CA ASP A 64 -14.22 9.29 -1.34
C ASP A 64 -14.77 9.35 0.10
N THR A 65 -15.92 9.99 0.28
CA THR A 65 -16.67 10.00 1.55
C THR A 65 -16.98 8.60 2.11
N ARG A 66 -17.06 7.59 1.24
CA ARG A 66 -17.29 6.18 1.61
C ARG A 66 -15.94 5.49 1.76
N VAL A 67 -15.57 5.19 3.00
CA VAL A 67 -14.33 4.49 3.34
C VAL A 67 -14.65 3.09 3.85
N ILE A 68 -13.81 2.12 3.49
CA ILE A 68 -13.94 0.71 3.84
C ILE A 68 -12.69 0.25 4.58
N LEU A 69 -12.91 -0.58 5.60
CA LEU A 69 -11.90 -1.35 6.31
C LEU A 69 -11.93 -2.78 5.76
N GLU A 70 -10.77 -3.35 5.48
CA GLU A 70 -10.62 -4.75 5.08
C GLU A 70 -9.58 -5.46 5.96
N SER A 71 -9.77 -6.75 6.24
CA SER A 71 -8.74 -7.55 6.91
C SER A 71 -7.47 -7.62 6.03
N PHE A 72 -6.30 -7.38 6.60
CA PHE A 72 -5.02 -7.52 5.89
C PHE A 72 -4.58 -8.98 5.83
N HIS A 73 -3.97 -9.38 4.71
CA HIS A 73 -3.44 -10.72 4.49
C HIS A 73 -2.06 -10.63 3.87
N GLU A 74 -1.08 -11.24 4.52
CA GLU A 74 0.28 -11.35 3.99
C GLU A 74 0.33 -12.33 2.81
N GLY A 75 1.12 -12.00 1.79
CA GLY A 75 1.30 -12.85 0.63
C GLY A 75 1.83 -12.11 -0.59
N LEU A 76 1.76 -12.77 -1.74
CA LEU A 76 2.13 -12.19 -3.02
C LEU A 76 0.91 -11.57 -3.69
N ASP A 77 1.03 -10.32 -4.15
CA ASP A 77 0.06 -9.71 -5.07
C ASP A 77 0.24 -10.34 -6.47
N LEU A 78 -0.68 -11.24 -6.83
CA LEU A 78 -0.68 -11.96 -8.10
C LEU A 78 -1.80 -11.44 -9.01
N ARG A 79 -1.42 -10.86 -10.15
CA ARG A 79 -2.35 -10.49 -11.22
C ARG A 79 -2.53 -11.66 -12.17
N ILE A 80 -3.74 -12.22 -12.22
CA ILE A 80 -4.11 -13.33 -13.09
C ILE A 80 -4.98 -12.80 -14.24
N VAL A 81 -4.66 -13.18 -15.48
CA VAL A 81 -5.47 -12.87 -16.66
C VAL A 81 -6.13 -14.15 -17.15
N VAL A 82 -7.47 -14.13 -17.24
CA VAL A 82 -8.28 -15.24 -17.72
C VAL A 82 -8.97 -14.85 -19.03
N ILE A 83 -8.75 -15.61 -20.09
CA ILE A 83 -9.41 -15.43 -21.40
C ILE A 83 -9.98 -16.78 -21.81
N GLY A 84 -11.24 -16.82 -22.23
CA GLY A 84 -11.89 -18.07 -22.65
C GLY A 84 -11.88 -19.15 -21.57
N PHE A 85 -12.08 -18.77 -20.30
CA PHE A 85 -12.03 -19.66 -19.12
C PHE A 85 -10.67 -20.32 -18.83
N GLN A 86 -9.59 -19.85 -19.47
CA GLN A 86 -8.23 -20.33 -19.22
C GLN A 86 -7.35 -19.23 -18.64
N VAL A 87 -6.47 -19.59 -17.70
CA VAL A 87 -5.41 -18.68 -17.22
C VAL A 87 -4.36 -18.57 -18.32
N VAL A 88 -4.25 -17.38 -18.92
CA VAL A 88 -3.33 -17.13 -20.04
C VAL A 88 -2.06 -16.40 -19.62
N ALA A 89 -2.10 -15.67 -18.50
CA ALA A 89 -0.94 -15.00 -17.93
C ALA A 89 -1.09 -14.80 -16.42
N ALA A 90 0.04 -14.75 -15.73
CA ALA A 90 0.11 -14.36 -14.33
C ALA A 90 1.37 -13.50 -14.09
N ALA A 91 1.25 -12.48 -13.26
CA ALA A 91 2.38 -11.60 -12.91
C ALA A 91 2.37 -11.30 -11.40
N ILE A 92 3.54 -11.41 -10.76
CA ILE A 92 3.72 -10.97 -9.37
C ILE A 92 3.99 -9.47 -9.40
N ARG A 93 3.19 -8.70 -8.69
CA ARG A 93 3.40 -7.27 -8.48
C ARG A 93 4.21 -7.07 -7.21
N ARG A 94 5.27 -6.29 -7.32
CA ARG A 94 6.12 -5.94 -6.17
C ARG A 94 5.89 -4.49 -5.76
N PRO A 95 5.84 -4.20 -4.45
CA PRO A 95 5.83 -2.82 -3.97
C PRO A 95 7.07 -2.06 -4.42
N ALA A 96 6.95 -0.73 -4.40
CA ALA A 96 8.06 0.13 -4.72
C ALA A 96 9.18 -0.02 -3.67
N GLU A 97 10.41 -0.11 -4.14
CA GLU A 97 11.60 -0.24 -3.30
C GLU A 97 12.74 0.60 -3.86
N ILE A 98 13.68 0.92 -2.97
CA ILE A 98 14.95 1.56 -3.26
C ILE A 98 16.10 0.65 -2.82
N ILE A 99 17.29 0.89 -3.39
CA ILE A 99 18.53 0.21 -3.03
C ILE A 99 19.51 1.27 -2.54
N GLY A 100 20.09 1.06 -1.36
CA GLY A 100 21.06 1.97 -0.78
C GLY A 100 22.38 1.94 -1.54
N ASP A 101 22.96 3.11 -1.74
CA ASP A 101 24.28 3.28 -2.34
C ASP A 101 25.33 3.80 -1.34
N GLY A 102 24.95 3.88 -0.06
CA GLY A 102 25.79 4.36 1.03
C GLY A 102 26.15 5.85 0.94
N ARG A 103 25.51 6.63 0.06
CA ARG A 103 25.84 8.05 -0.16
C ARG A 103 24.63 8.96 -0.16
N HIS A 104 23.54 8.55 -0.77
CA HIS A 104 22.33 9.37 -0.90
C HIS A 104 21.34 9.10 0.22
N THR A 105 20.56 10.12 0.56
CA THR A 105 19.48 9.95 1.52
C THR A 105 18.35 9.12 0.94
N ILE A 106 17.54 8.50 1.80
CA ILE A 106 16.35 7.75 1.40
C ILE A 106 15.43 8.61 0.52
N LYS A 107 15.23 9.89 0.86
CA LYS A 107 14.48 10.83 0.02
C LYS A 107 15.06 10.94 -1.40
N GLN A 108 16.37 11.13 -1.52
CA GLN A 108 17.04 11.26 -2.82
C GLN A 108 16.93 9.96 -3.64
N LEU A 109 17.05 8.81 -2.98
CA LEU A 109 16.88 7.50 -3.60
C LEU A 109 15.44 7.29 -4.11
N ILE A 110 14.42 7.67 -3.32
CA ILE A 110 13.02 7.63 -3.74
C ILE A 110 12.79 8.54 -4.95
N GLU A 111 13.27 9.78 -4.91
CA GLU A 111 13.13 10.71 -6.03
C GLU A 111 13.81 10.20 -7.31
N ALA A 112 15.00 9.61 -7.19
CA ALA A 112 15.71 8.99 -8.30
C ALA A 112 14.94 7.81 -8.89
N GLN A 113 14.38 6.94 -8.03
CA GLN A 113 13.57 5.81 -8.46
C GLN A 113 12.26 6.27 -9.11
N SER A 114 11.61 7.31 -8.57
CA SER A 114 10.43 7.94 -9.17
C SER A 114 10.70 8.49 -10.56
N ARG A 115 11.84 9.17 -10.77
CA ARG A 115 12.23 9.65 -12.12
C ARG A 115 12.41 8.48 -13.11
N ARG A 116 13.04 7.39 -12.68
CA ARG A 116 13.23 6.18 -13.50
C ARG A 116 11.89 5.53 -13.86
N ARG A 117 10.98 5.38 -12.90
CA ARG A 117 9.65 4.82 -13.12
C ARG A 117 8.83 5.67 -14.09
N ALA A 118 8.88 6.99 -13.93
CA ALA A 118 8.16 7.92 -14.79
C ALA A 118 8.64 7.81 -16.24
N ALA A 119 9.95 7.78 -16.46
CA ALA A 119 10.51 7.63 -17.80
C ALA A 119 10.10 6.31 -18.51
N ALA A 120 9.87 5.24 -17.74
CA ALA A 120 9.46 3.93 -18.29
C ALA A 120 7.95 3.82 -18.57
N THR A 121 7.15 4.77 -18.09
CA THR A 121 5.68 4.73 -18.11
C THR A 121 5.06 6.00 -18.69
N ASP A 122 5.82 6.75 -19.48
CA ASP A 122 5.41 8.05 -20.04
C ASP A 122 4.87 9.05 -18.98
N GLY A 123 5.46 9.00 -17.78
CA GLY A 123 5.13 9.87 -16.67
C GLY A 123 4.07 9.31 -15.71
N GLU A 124 3.41 8.21 -16.06
CA GLU A 124 2.31 7.64 -15.26
C GLU A 124 2.75 7.05 -13.93
N SER A 125 4.03 6.70 -13.76
CA SER A 125 4.50 6.04 -12.54
C SER A 125 5.53 6.81 -11.71
N ARG A 126 5.16 7.23 -10.49
CA ARG A 126 6.03 7.85 -9.49
C ARG A 126 5.76 7.29 -8.10
N ILE A 127 6.77 7.22 -7.24
CA ILE A 127 6.55 6.92 -5.81
C ILE A 127 6.06 8.23 -5.15
N PRO A 128 4.83 8.29 -4.62
CA PRO A 128 4.34 9.47 -3.93
C PRO A 128 5.15 9.71 -2.66
N MET A 129 5.33 10.96 -2.27
CA MET A 129 5.91 11.33 -0.97
C MET A 129 4.77 11.68 -0.02
N ASP A 130 3.90 10.70 0.23
CA ASP A 130 2.71 10.79 1.08
C ASP A 130 2.94 10.13 2.46
N GLN A 131 1.93 10.19 3.32
CA GLN A 131 1.98 9.63 4.67
C GLN A 131 2.19 8.12 4.68
N GLU A 132 1.68 7.40 3.68
CA GLU A 132 1.89 5.94 3.56
C GLU A 132 3.35 5.60 3.25
N THR A 133 4.01 6.39 2.39
CA THR A 133 5.44 6.23 2.10
C THR A 133 6.28 6.58 3.33
N GLU A 134 5.92 7.65 4.03
CA GLU A 134 6.60 8.08 5.26
C GLU A 134 6.47 7.02 6.37
N ARG A 135 5.27 6.49 6.57
CA ARG A 135 4.99 5.41 7.53
C ARG A 135 5.78 4.15 7.19
N THR A 136 5.79 3.74 5.91
CA THR A 136 6.54 2.55 5.47
C THR A 136 8.03 2.68 5.78
N VAL A 137 8.62 3.85 5.54
CA VAL A 137 10.04 4.12 5.83
C VAL A 137 10.31 4.12 7.34
N ARG A 138 9.45 4.78 8.14
CA ARG A 138 9.57 4.82 9.60
C ARG A 138 9.45 3.45 10.25
N GLU A 139 8.51 2.63 9.81
CA GLU A 139 8.34 1.25 10.31
C GLU A 139 9.55 0.36 10.02
N ALA A 140 10.30 0.67 8.96
CA ALA A 140 11.57 0.01 8.67
C ALA A 140 12.74 0.53 9.52
N GLY A 141 12.50 1.51 10.40
CA GLY A 141 13.48 2.07 11.32
C GLY A 141 14.33 3.21 10.74
N PHE A 142 13.84 3.86 9.67
CA PHE A 142 14.55 4.95 9.00
C PHE A 142 13.73 6.24 8.92
N ASP A 143 14.40 7.36 8.70
CA ASP A 143 13.83 8.63 8.26
C ASP A 143 14.30 8.96 6.82
N TYR A 144 13.59 9.84 6.13
CA TYR A 144 13.96 10.35 4.82
C TYR A 144 15.34 11.00 4.74
N ALA A 145 15.83 11.54 5.86
CA ALA A 145 17.16 12.13 5.96
C ALA A 145 18.29 11.10 6.08
N ASP A 146 17.98 9.85 6.42
CA ASP A 146 18.98 8.81 6.62
C ASP A 146 19.61 8.36 5.31
N ILE A 147 20.88 7.95 5.39
CA ILE A 147 21.60 7.30 4.29
C ILE A 147 21.37 5.80 4.40
N LEU A 148 20.73 5.21 3.39
CA LEU A 148 20.50 3.77 3.35
C LEU A 148 21.84 3.04 3.09
N PRO A 149 22.23 2.06 3.93
CA PRO A 149 23.47 1.31 3.74
C PRO A 149 23.59 0.70 2.35
N MET A 150 24.83 0.61 1.87
CA MET A 150 25.12 0.08 0.54
C MET A 150 24.53 -1.32 0.35
N ASP A 151 23.89 -1.54 -0.80
CA ASP A 151 23.21 -2.77 -1.20
C ASP A 151 22.00 -3.19 -0.33
N GLN A 152 21.62 -2.40 0.68
CA GLN A 152 20.41 -2.65 1.45
C GLN A 152 19.18 -2.26 0.64
N ARG A 153 18.22 -3.19 0.54
CA ARG A 153 16.91 -2.94 -0.09
C ARG A 153 15.93 -2.45 0.96
N LEU A 154 15.20 -1.39 0.63
CA LEU A 154 14.14 -0.85 1.47
C LEU A 154 12.85 -0.74 0.64
N ALA A 155 11.80 -1.45 1.06
CA ALA A 155 10.45 -1.19 0.56
C ALA A 155 10.00 0.18 1.07
N VAL A 156 9.52 1.03 0.16
CA VAL A 156 9.03 2.38 0.48
C VAL A 156 7.51 2.49 0.30
N ARG A 157 6.88 1.41 -0.17
CA ARG A 157 5.43 1.21 -0.19
C ARG A 157 5.13 -0.20 0.30
N ARG A 158 3.98 -0.39 0.94
CA ARG A 158 3.48 -1.73 1.29
C ARG A 158 2.63 -2.34 0.17
N ALA A 159 1.89 -1.51 -0.56
CA ALA A 159 1.05 -1.94 -1.69
C ALA A 159 1.78 -1.82 -3.04
N ALA A 160 1.54 -2.76 -3.95
CA ALA A 160 2.19 -2.84 -5.27
C ALA A 160 1.46 -2.03 -6.36
N ASN A 161 1.12 -0.77 -6.08
CA ASN A 161 0.32 0.06 -7.00
C ASN A 161 1.14 0.79 -8.08
N LEU A 162 0.49 0.99 -9.23
CA LEU A 162 0.88 1.97 -10.23
C LEU A 162 0.42 3.32 -9.71
N HIS A 163 1.32 3.94 -8.95
CA HIS A 163 1.39 5.38 -8.71
C HIS A 163 2.36 5.95 -9.71
#